data_AF-A0A963U445-F1
#
_entry.id   AF-A0A963U445-F1
#
_cell.length_a   1.000
_cell.length_b   1.000
_cell.length_c   1.000
_cell.angle_alpha   90.00
_cell.angle_beta   90.00
_cell.angle_gamma   90.00
#
_symmetry.space_group_name_H-M   'P 1'
#
loop_
_entity.id
_entity.type
_entity.pdbx_description
1 polymer ?
#
loop_
_entity_poly.entity_id
_entity_poly.type
_entity_poly.pdbx_seq_one_letter_code
_entity_poly.pdbx_strand_id
1 'polypeptide(L)'
;SYGYRDAWSAGHADGLTIVVWVGRADGAPRPGATGREAAAPLLFALFDALADGDGRRRAEPQTGLSADGLVRMAPPPAAGPPTILFPVPGSEIYPDAFGGDGVVLAARGGAGEYRWYVDGREIAVAQTDDRAVWRPVAKGFYDVSVVDARGASAVAKVRVAAFE
;
A
#
# COMPACT_ATOMS: atom_id res chain seq x y z
N SER A 1 -3.86 5.57 1.49
CA SER A 1 -2.40 5.36 1.41
C SER A 1 -1.80 5.43 2.80
N TYR A 2 -0.56 4.96 3.01
CA TYR A 2 0.13 5.20 4.28
C TYR A 2 0.35 6.70 4.50
N GLY A 3 0.04 7.20 5.69
CA GLY A 3 0.09 8.62 6.02
C GLY A 3 -1.08 9.47 5.50
N TYR A 4 -2.19 8.83 5.09
CA TYR A 4 -3.47 9.51 4.81
C TYR A 4 -3.42 10.60 3.72
N ARG A 5 -2.49 10.50 2.76
CA ARG A 5 -2.31 11.52 1.70
C ARG A 5 -3.27 11.34 0.53
N ASP A 6 -3.66 10.09 0.28
CA ASP A 6 -4.44 9.68 -0.89
C ASP A 6 -5.63 8.82 -0.49
N ALA A 7 -6.80 9.26 -0.92
CA ALA A 7 -8.02 8.47 -0.99
C ALA A 7 -8.23 8.05 -2.45
N TRP A 8 -8.16 6.76 -2.72
CA TRP A 8 -8.43 6.19 -4.04
C TRP A 8 -9.69 5.34 -4.01
N SER A 9 -10.44 5.37 -5.11
CA SER A 9 -11.49 4.39 -5.41
C SER A 9 -11.44 4.08 -6.91
N ALA A 10 -11.65 2.83 -7.28
CA ALA A 10 -11.66 2.39 -8.68
C ALA A 10 -12.83 1.43 -8.89
N GLY A 11 -13.54 1.60 -10.00
CA GLY A 11 -14.67 0.76 -10.37
C GLY A 11 -14.74 0.52 -11.86
N HIS A 12 -15.38 -0.58 -12.23
CA HIS A 12 -15.67 -0.93 -13.61
C HIS A 12 -17.14 -1.37 -13.71
N ALA A 13 -17.93 -0.68 -14.55
CA ALA A 13 -19.32 -1.00 -14.81
C ALA A 13 -19.70 -0.57 -16.23
N ASP A 14 -20.50 -1.37 -16.92
CA ASP A 14 -21.04 -1.08 -18.26
C ASP A 14 -20.00 -0.61 -19.29
N GLY A 15 -18.83 -1.26 -19.27
CA GLY A 15 -17.72 -0.96 -20.18
C GLY A 15 -16.92 0.31 -19.82
N LEU A 16 -17.28 1.00 -18.74
CA LEU A 16 -16.54 2.14 -18.22
C LEU A 16 -15.65 1.73 -17.07
N THR A 17 -14.40 2.20 -17.09
CA THR A 17 -13.51 2.16 -15.93
C THR A 17 -13.33 3.58 -15.42
N ILE A 18 -13.66 3.80 -14.15
CA ILE A 18 -13.51 5.08 -13.49
C ILE A 18 -12.57 4.89 -12.31
N VAL A 19 -11.56 5.76 -12.23
CA VAL A 19 -10.64 5.83 -11.10
C VAL A 19 -10.71 7.23 -10.53
N VAL A 20 -11.01 7.34 -9.25
CA VAL A 20 -11.09 8.61 -8.52
C VAL A 20 -9.96 8.67 -7.52
N TRP A 21 -9.23 9.78 -7.58
CA TRP A 21 -8.30 10.20 -6.55
C TRP A 21 -8.80 11.45 -5.86
N VAL A 22 -8.70 11.46 -4.55
CA VAL A 22 -8.85 12.66 -3.75
C VAL A 22 -7.62 12.78 -2.85
N GLY A 23 -6.94 13.91 -2.95
CA GLY A 23 -5.78 14.25 -2.12
C GLY A 23 -5.51 15.75 -2.15
N ARG A 24 -4.46 16.18 -1.45
CA ARG A 24 -3.96 17.55 -1.57
C ARG A 24 -2.87 17.59 -2.63
N ALA A 25 -2.87 18.65 -3.44
CA ALA A 25 -1.84 18.84 -4.48
C ALA A 25 -0.42 18.99 -3.90
N ASP A 26 -0.30 19.48 -2.66
CA ASP A 26 0.98 19.56 -1.93
C ASP A 26 1.36 18.25 -1.23
N GLY A 27 0.54 17.20 -1.37
CA GLY A 27 0.74 15.90 -0.77
C GLY A 27 0.56 15.87 0.75
N ALA A 28 0.06 16.92 1.42
CA ALA A 28 -0.06 16.89 2.88
C ALA A 28 -1.13 15.87 3.34
N PRO A 29 -0.97 15.28 4.55
CA PRO A 29 -1.92 14.29 5.09
C PRO A 29 -3.34 14.84 5.25
N ARG A 30 -4.35 13.98 5.06
CA ARG A 30 -5.77 14.25 5.33
C ARG A 30 -6.36 13.11 6.15
N PRO A 31 -6.22 13.16 7.48
CA PRO A 31 -6.72 12.12 8.38
C PRO A 31 -8.24 11.97 8.25
N GLY A 32 -8.75 10.74 8.36
CA GLY A 32 -10.17 10.45 8.15
C GLY A 32 -10.60 10.42 6.68
N ALA A 33 -9.92 11.14 5.77
CA ALA A 33 -10.24 11.08 4.33
C ALA A 33 -9.75 9.78 3.69
N THR A 34 -10.49 8.69 3.90
CA THR A 34 -10.20 7.38 3.31
C THR A 34 -10.79 7.26 1.91
N GLY A 35 -10.37 6.24 1.15
CA GLY A 35 -10.99 5.90 -0.14
C GLY A 35 -12.50 5.72 -0.04
N ARG A 36 -12.98 5.11 1.06
CA ARG A 36 -14.41 4.88 1.33
C ARG A 36 -15.18 6.19 1.57
N GLU A 37 -14.60 7.10 2.34
CA GLU A 37 -15.30 8.32 2.76
C GLU A 37 -15.17 9.47 1.76
N ALA A 38 -14.03 9.56 1.06
CA ALA A 38 -13.75 10.67 0.14
C ALA A 38 -13.89 10.30 -1.35
N ALA A 39 -13.30 9.19 -1.79
CA ALA A 39 -13.22 8.86 -3.22
C ALA A 39 -14.41 8.05 -3.73
N ALA A 40 -14.94 7.11 -2.93
CA ALA A 40 -16.04 6.23 -3.33
C ALA A 40 -17.35 6.97 -3.61
N PRO A 41 -17.79 7.97 -2.81
CA PRO A 41 -19.02 8.71 -3.12
C PRO A 41 -18.95 9.44 -4.46
N LEU A 42 -17.78 10.00 -4.80
CA LEU A 42 -17.55 10.64 -6.10
C LEU A 42 -17.55 9.61 -7.25
N LEU A 43 -16.96 8.43 -7.03
CA LEU A 43 -16.99 7.35 -8.00
C LEU A 43 -18.43 6.95 -8.34
N PHE A 44 -19.29 6.77 -7.33
CA PHE A 44 -20.70 6.43 -7.55
C PHE A 44 -21.46 7.55 -8.26
N ALA A 45 -21.29 8.81 -7.83
CA ALA A 45 -21.90 9.96 -8.49
C ALA A 45 -21.49 10.08 -9.97
N LEU A 46 -20.23 9.75 -10.31
CA LEU A 46 -19.76 9.72 -11.69
C LEU A 46 -20.39 8.58 -12.51
N PHE A 47 -20.53 7.38 -11.93
CA PHE A 47 -21.23 6.29 -12.60
C PHE A 47 -22.70 6.65 -12.85
N ASP A 48 -23.39 7.21 -11.86
CA ASP A 48 -24.79 7.64 -12.01
C ASP A 48 -24.93 8.71 -13.10
N ALA A 49 -24.09 9.74 -13.08
CA ALA A 49 -24.11 10.83 -14.06
C ALA A 49 -23.77 10.37 -15.49
N LEU A 50 -22.93 9.34 -15.64
CA LEU A 50 -22.52 8.81 -16.93
C LEU A 50 -23.45 7.69 -17.44
N ALA A 51 -24.30 7.12 -16.58
CA ALA A 51 -25.30 6.13 -16.94
C ALA A 51 -26.49 6.76 -17.68
N ASP A 52 -26.89 7.99 -17.32
CA ASP A 52 -28.04 8.69 -17.93
C ASP A 52 -27.82 9.16 -19.38
N GLY A 53 -26.57 9.20 -19.85
CA GLY A 53 -26.19 9.86 -21.10
C GLY A 53 -26.23 9.00 -22.36
N ASP A 54 -26.40 7.69 -22.28
CA ASP A 54 -26.24 6.82 -23.44
C ASP A 54 -27.02 5.52 -23.24
N GLY A 55 -27.72 5.06 -24.28
CA GLY A 55 -28.42 3.78 -24.34
C GLY A 55 -27.43 2.61 -24.37
N ARG A 56 -26.44 2.64 -23.48
CA ARG A 56 -25.31 1.73 -23.41
C ARG A 56 -25.85 0.35 -23.14
N ARG A 57 -25.56 -0.55 -24.08
CA ARG A 57 -25.66 -1.99 -23.80
C ARG A 57 -24.81 -2.25 -22.58
N ARG A 58 -25.45 -2.77 -21.53
CA ARG A 58 -24.77 -3.54 -20.50
C ARG A 58 -23.71 -4.39 -21.19
N ALA A 59 -22.44 -4.14 -20.90
CA ALA A 59 -21.40 -5.00 -21.40
C ALA A 59 -21.75 -6.41 -20.94
N GLU A 60 -22.01 -7.33 -21.87
CA GLU A 60 -22.20 -8.72 -21.47
C GLU A 60 -20.96 -9.12 -20.69
N PRO A 61 -21.10 -9.75 -19.51
CA PRO A 61 -19.96 -10.30 -18.81
C PRO A 61 -19.18 -11.13 -19.82
N GLN A 62 -17.90 -10.82 -20.02
CA GLN A 62 -17.07 -11.61 -20.92
C GLN A 62 -16.85 -12.99 -20.28
N THR A 63 -17.84 -13.86 -20.40
CA THR A 63 -17.76 -15.26 -19.98
C THR A 63 -16.92 -15.98 -21.02
N GLY A 64 -15.72 -16.43 -20.63
CA GLY A 64 -14.76 -17.04 -21.54
C GLY A 64 -13.42 -16.33 -21.61
N LEU A 65 -13.23 -15.21 -20.89
CA LEU A 65 -11.88 -14.81 -20.50
C LEU A 65 -11.33 -15.89 -19.56
N SER A 66 -10.57 -16.82 -20.13
CA SER A 66 -9.73 -17.66 -19.30
C SER A 66 -8.71 -16.76 -18.62
N ALA A 67 -8.47 -16.99 -17.33
CA ALA A 67 -7.33 -16.40 -16.63
C ALA A 67 -5.99 -16.87 -17.21
N ASP A 68 -5.97 -17.68 -18.29
CA ASP A 68 -4.78 -18.07 -19.04
C ASP A 68 -3.92 -16.86 -19.51
N GLY A 69 -4.49 -15.66 -19.58
CA GLY A 69 -3.76 -14.42 -19.84
C GLY A 69 -3.09 -13.78 -18.61
N LEU A 70 -3.47 -14.17 -17.38
CA LEU A 70 -2.80 -13.77 -16.14
C LEU A 70 -1.53 -14.60 -15.98
N VAL A 71 -0.53 -14.27 -16.79
CA VAL A 71 0.83 -14.75 -16.56
C VAL A 71 1.28 -14.13 -15.24
N ARG A 72 1.51 -14.99 -14.22
CA ARG A 72 2.26 -14.57 -13.04
C ARG A 72 3.66 -14.23 -13.55
N MET A 73 3.90 -12.95 -13.82
CA MET A 73 5.20 -12.47 -14.24
C MET A 73 6.19 -12.92 -13.18
N ALA A 74 7.16 -13.75 -13.57
CA ALA A 74 8.28 -14.03 -12.71
C ALA A 74 8.85 -12.66 -12.31
N PRO A 75 8.98 -12.36 -11.01
CA PRO A 75 9.61 -11.13 -10.62
C PRO A 75 10.99 -11.11 -11.30
N PRO A 76 11.40 -10.01 -11.98
CA PRO A 76 12.73 -9.94 -12.54
C PRO A 76 13.73 -10.37 -11.46
N PRO A 77 14.75 -11.17 -11.83
CA PRO A 77 15.74 -11.63 -10.88
C PRO A 77 16.25 -10.43 -10.09
N ALA A 78 16.25 -10.57 -8.76
CA ALA A 78 16.69 -9.55 -7.85
C ALA A 78 18.14 -9.17 -8.16
N ALA A 79 18.35 -8.10 -8.93
CA ALA A 79 19.66 -7.54 -9.14
C ALA A 79 19.99 -6.57 -8.00
N GLY A 80 21.05 -6.86 -7.25
CA GLY A 80 21.57 -5.99 -6.19
C GLY A 80 21.08 -6.33 -4.77
N PRO A 81 21.46 -5.51 -3.77
CA PRO A 81 21.07 -5.68 -2.38
C PRO A 81 19.55 -5.54 -2.19
N PRO A 82 18.99 -5.94 -1.03
CA PRO A 82 17.59 -5.66 -0.73
C PRO A 82 17.34 -4.14 -0.71
N THR A 83 16.13 -3.75 -1.10
CA THR A 83 15.60 -2.39 -1.03
C THR A 83 14.29 -2.42 -0.25
N ILE A 84 14.14 -1.50 0.70
CA ILE A 84 12.88 -1.32 1.45
C ILE A 84 11.89 -0.60 0.55
N LEU A 85 10.78 -1.28 0.22
CA LEU A 85 9.65 -0.71 -0.50
C LEU A 85 8.73 0.07 0.45
N PHE A 86 8.57 -0.45 1.67
CA PHE A 86 7.79 0.21 2.70
C PHE A 86 8.30 -0.19 4.09
N PRO A 87 8.48 0.78 5.02
CA PRO A 87 8.22 2.20 4.82
C PRO A 87 9.26 2.89 3.92
N VAL A 88 8.81 3.88 3.16
CA VAL A 88 9.69 4.64 2.27
C VAL A 88 10.68 5.46 3.12
N PRO A 89 11.98 5.53 2.78
CA PRO A 89 12.93 6.38 3.49
C PRO A 89 12.46 7.84 3.59
N GLY A 90 12.52 8.42 4.78
CA GLY A 90 12.06 9.77 5.09
C GLY A 90 10.54 9.90 5.25
N SER A 91 9.77 8.82 5.10
CA SER A 91 8.31 8.88 5.26
C SER A 91 7.89 9.07 6.71
N GLU A 92 6.71 9.68 6.86
CA GLU A 92 6.03 9.81 8.14
C GLU A 92 4.86 8.83 8.21
N ILE A 93 4.83 8.05 9.28
CA ILE A 93 3.89 6.97 9.54
C ILE A 93 2.95 7.40 10.65
N TYR A 94 1.66 7.22 10.40
CA TYR A 94 0.59 7.56 11.32
C TYR A 94 -0.19 6.28 11.64
N PRO A 95 0.17 5.56 12.72
CA PRO A 95 -0.58 4.39 13.16
C PRO A 95 -1.92 4.83 13.77
N ASP A 96 -2.96 4.02 13.58
CA ASP A 96 -4.28 4.28 14.14
C ASP A 96 -4.25 4.24 15.68
N ALA A 97 -3.46 3.32 16.23
CA ALA A 97 -3.10 3.26 17.64
C ALA A 97 -1.67 2.73 17.81
N PHE A 98 -0.93 3.27 18.78
CA PHE A 98 0.35 2.70 19.19
C PHE A 98 0.13 1.28 19.74
N GLY A 99 0.86 0.30 19.21
CA GLY A 99 0.64 -1.11 19.53
C GLY A 99 -0.54 -1.80 18.82
N GLY A 100 -1.28 -1.09 17.96
CA GLY A 100 -2.47 -1.61 17.25
C GLY A 100 -2.16 -2.52 16.05
N ASP A 101 -2.88 -2.34 14.95
CA ASP A 101 -2.80 -3.18 13.73
C ASP A 101 -1.40 -3.22 13.10
N GLY A 102 -0.59 -2.18 13.38
CA GLY A 102 0.81 -2.12 12.99
C GLY A 102 1.03 -1.66 11.55
N VAL A 103 2.29 -1.74 11.15
CA VAL A 103 2.85 -1.21 9.92
C VAL A 103 3.46 -2.39 9.21
N VAL A 104 2.93 -2.74 8.04
CA VAL A 104 3.55 -3.78 7.21
C VAL A 104 4.94 -3.31 6.80
N LEU A 105 5.90 -4.22 6.73
CA LEU A 105 7.23 -3.98 6.19
C LEU A 105 7.36 -4.78 4.90
N ALA A 106 7.88 -4.12 3.86
CA ALA A 106 8.01 -4.72 2.54
C ALA A 106 9.38 -4.40 1.94
N ALA A 107 10.03 -5.42 1.42
CA ALA A 107 11.31 -5.31 0.72
C ALA A 107 11.27 -6.10 -0.57
N ARG A 108 12.22 -5.80 -1.45
CA ARG A 108 12.48 -6.50 -2.70
C ARG A 108 13.98 -6.51 -2.98
N GLY A 109 14.46 -7.45 -3.79
CA GLY A 109 15.87 -7.52 -4.13
C GLY A 109 16.64 -8.48 -3.20
N GLY A 110 17.94 -8.58 -3.36
CA GLY A 110 18.75 -9.49 -2.56
C GLY A 110 18.37 -10.97 -2.73
N ALA A 111 18.76 -11.78 -1.75
CA ALA A 111 18.56 -13.23 -1.71
C ALA A 111 17.22 -13.70 -1.11
N GLY A 112 16.29 -12.78 -0.82
CA GLY A 112 15.05 -13.11 -0.10
C GLY A 112 15.29 -13.46 1.37
N GLU A 113 14.34 -14.19 1.97
CA GLU A 113 14.30 -14.58 3.40
C GLU A 113 14.64 -13.40 4.35
N TYR A 114 13.82 -12.36 4.26
CA TYR A 114 14.08 -11.12 4.96
C TYR A 114 13.90 -11.25 6.47
N ARG A 115 14.93 -10.86 7.22
CA ARG A 115 14.85 -10.53 8.65
C ARG A 115 14.75 -9.03 8.82
N TRP A 116 13.79 -8.59 9.63
CA TRP A 116 13.48 -7.18 9.84
C TRP A 116 13.88 -6.74 11.23
N TYR A 117 14.38 -5.50 11.33
CA TYR A 117 14.73 -4.89 12.60
C TYR A 117 14.21 -3.46 12.66
N VAL A 118 13.89 -3.01 13.88
CA VAL A 118 13.63 -1.60 14.19
C VAL A 118 14.51 -1.22 15.36
N ASP A 119 15.34 -0.19 15.17
CA ASP A 119 16.37 0.23 16.12
C ASP A 119 17.24 -0.95 16.61
N GLY A 120 17.56 -1.86 15.68
CA GLY A 120 18.36 -3.07 15.93
C GLY A 120 17.62 -4.22 16.61
N ARG A 121 16.34 -4.06 16.97
CA ARG A 121 15.51 -5.14 17.56
C ARG A 121 14.75 -5.87 16.47
N GLU A 122 14.86 -7.19 16.45
CA GLU A 122 14.20 -8.03 15.45
C GLU A 122 12.67 -7.98 15.59
N ILE A 123 11.98 -7.88 14.45
CA ILE A 123 10.52 -7.92 14.35
C ILE A 123 10.08 -9.32 13.97
N ALA A 124 9.26 -9.95 14.81
CA ALA A 124 8.69 -11.26 14.53
C ALA A 124 7.74 -11.18 13.30
N VAL A 125 7.96 -12.06 12.32
CA VAL A 125 7.07 -12.21 11.16
C VAL A 125 5.85 -13.04 11.60
N ALA A 126 4.64 -12.54 11.37
CA ALA A 126 3.43 -13.30 11.67
C ALA A 126 3.33 -14.50 10.70
N GLN A 127 3.17 -15.70 11.26
CA GLN A 127 3.33 -16.97 10.53
C GLN A 127 2.24 -17.31 9.50
N THR A 128 1.20 -16.47 9.36
CA THR A 128 0.08 -16.77 8.45
C THR A 128 0.10 -16.03 7.12
N ASP A 129 0.99 -15.05 6.89
CA ASP A 129 0.94 -14.21 5.66
C ASP A 129 2.30 -13.75 5.11
N ASP A 130 3.45 -14.28 5.58
CA ASP A 130 4.82 -13.89 5.17
C ASP A 130 5.14 -12.37 5.24
N ARG A 131 4.28 -11.60 5.90
CA ARG A 131 4.42 -10.14 6.05
C ARG A 131 4.94 -9.81 7.44
N ALA A 132 6.09 -9.17 7.49
CA ALA A 132 6.59 -8.56 8.71
C ALA A 132 5.68 -7.38 9.08
N VAL A 133 5.20 -7.33 10.32
CA VAL A 133 4.35 -6.26 10.83
C VAL A 133 5.02 -5.66 12.06
N TRP A 134 5.48 -4.42 11.94
CA TRP A 134 6.02 -3.66 13.06
C TRP A 134 4.90 -2.89 13.76
N ARG A 135 4.85 -2.93 15.09
CA ARG A 135 3.90 -2.15 15.90
C ARG A 135 4.65 -1.05 16.65
N PRO A 136 4.67 0.20 16.14
CA PRO A 136 5.26 1.32 16.85
C PRO A 136 4.57 1.51 18.20
N VAL A 137 5.35 1.72 19.25
CA VAL A 137 4.84 1.93 20.63
C VAL A 137 4.87 3.40 21.05
N ALA A 138 5.55 4.27 20.29
CA ALA A 138 5.65 5.69 20.58
C ALA A 138 5.84 6.52 19.30
N LYS A 139 5.63 7.83 19.41
CA LYS A 139 6.09 8.82 18.43
C LYS A 139 7.62 8.88 18.46
N GLY A 140 8.26 9.16 17.33
CA GLY A 140 9.71 9.30 17.29
C GLY A 140 10.31 9.06 15.91
N PHE A 141 11.64 9.08 15.85
CA PHE A 141 12.40 8.65 14.70
C PHE A 141 12.88 7.22 14.91
N TYR A 142 12.79 6.41 13.86
CA TYR A 142 13.12 5.00 13.89
C TYR A 142 13.98 4.62 12.70
N ASP A 143 14.94 3.72 12.93
CA ASP A 143 15.73 3.08 11.88
C ASP A 143 15.12 1.69 11.60
N VAL A 144 14.44 1.56 10.47
CA VAL A 144 13.90 0.28 9.98
C VAL A 144 14.93 -0.35 9.07
N SER A 145 15.38 -1.57 9.37
CA SER A 145 16.34 -2.28 8.53
C SER A 145 15.86 -3.66 8.12
N VAL A 146 16.34 -4.11 6.97
CA VAL A 146 16.11 -5.45 6.43
C VAL A 146 17.46 -6.10 6.11
N VAL A 147 17.59 -7.38 6.42
CA VAL A 147 18.76 -8.21 6.10
C VAL A 147 18.28 -9.44 5.33
N ASP A 148 18.92 -9.74 4.20
CA ASP A 148 18.61 -10.93 3.39
C ASP A 148 19.36 -12.19 3.86
N ALA A 149 19.10 -13.33 3.22
CA ALA A 149 19.75 -14.60 3.50
C ALA A 149 21.29 -14.57 3.40
N ARG A 150 21.86 -13.66 2.60
CA ARG A 150 23.31 -13.51 2.39
C ARG A 150 23.94 -12.41 3.26
N GLY A 151 23.15 -11.76 4.12
CA GLY A 151 23.60 -10.68 4.99
C GLY A 151 23.67 -9.30 4.32
N ALA A 152 23.22 -9.16 3.07
CA ALA A 152 23.06 -7.85 2.46
C ALA A 152 21.90 -7.12 3.12
N SER A 153 21.99 -5.79 3.27
CA SER A 153 21.03 -5.02 4.04
C SER A 153 20.67 -3.68 3.43
N ALA A 154 19.52 -3.16 3.85
CA ALA A 154 19.07 -1.79 3.61
C ALA A 154 18.44 -1.21 4.86
N VAL A 155 18.43 0.13 4.95
CA VAL A 155 17.90 0.89 6.08
C VAL A 155 17.02 2.03 5.57
N ALA A 156 15.89 2.25 6.23
CA ALA A 156 14.99 3.36 6.02
C ALA A 156 14.81 4.12 7.34
N LYS A 157 15.19 5.40 7.35
CA LYS A 157 14.90 6.31 8.46
C LYS A 157 13.48 6.82 8.31
N VAL A 158 12.64 6.68 9.33
CA VAL A 158 11.24 7.08 9.28
C VAL A 158 10.84 7.84 10.53
N ARG A 159 9.78 8.63 10.43
CA ARG A 159 9.17 9.30 11.59
C ARG A 159 7.82 8.68 11.88
N VAL A 160 7.58 8.28 13.11
CA VAL A 160 6.25 7.91 13.59
C VAL A 160 5.65 9.12 14.29
N ALA A 161 4.49 9.55 13.81
CA ALA A 161 3.72 10.65 14.35
C ALA A 161 2.31 10.16 14.71
N ALA A 162 1.55 10.97 15.44
CA ALA A 162 0.11 10.79 15.56
C ALA A 162 -0.55 12.14 15.33
N PHE A 163 -1.78 12.12 14.85
CA PHE A 163 -2.60 13.30 14.72
C PHE A 163 -2.85 13.92 16.11
N GLU A 164 -2.93 15.25 16.15
CA GLU A 164 -3.37 16.00 17.32
C GLU A 164 -4.90 16.05 17.38
#